data_AF-A0A9P2W280-F1
#
_entry.id   AF-A0A9P2W280-F1
#
_cell.length_a   1.000
_cell.length_b   1.000
_cell.length_c   1.000
_cell.angle_alpha   90.00
_cell.angle_beta   90.00
_cell.angle_gamma   90.00
#
_symmetry.space_group_name_H-M   'P 1'
#
loop_
_entity.id
_entity.type
_entity.pdbx_description
1 polymer ?
#
loop_
_entity_poly.entity_id
_entity_poly.type
_entity_poly.pdbx_seq_one_letter_code
_entity_poly.pdbx_strand_id
1 'polypeptide(L)'
;MVNNPSSLLSLGMAGLFPQLHYLTPEEEKHLHAGSDGNRRMFYNGIFNTPDEAARNAVQLADNAHEPLYFTYHPQAKDKLVEFGVAIYEYFGGWSNSTKKFQDFASRYGNDGAIVSAHSRGSLTVGNGLRDFEKRGIHGIAEKTDIYLYGPADHAQSIANALYVVSDGKNDHVYLQSHAFDPISTLFGYNAPTFYKVPLNLDVSLLEKGIKNPLYMTLFVGNSLLTTATSPLIEGGRALGGYDPSPHNCYGDASKACKTNYGTSPTKQIHSIYSTLDHLWKKK
;
A
#
# COMPACT_ATOMS: atom_id res chain seq x y z
N MET A 1 -19.41 -6.78 -18.28
CA MET A 1 -19.41 -7.09 -16.83
C MET A 1 -18.80 -8.47 -16.66
N VAL A 2 -17.52 -8.54 -16.32
CA VAL A 2 -16.91 -9.82 -15.89
C VAL A 2 -17.05 -9.84 -14.38
N ASN A 3 -18.09 -10.52 -13.90
CA ASN A 3 -18.25 -10.87 -12.50
C ASN A 3 -17.19 -11.93 -12.17
N ASN A 4 -16.00 -11.49 -11.78
CA ASN A 4 -15.11 -12.32 -10.99
C ASN A 4 -15.14 -11.73 -9.58
N PRO A 5 -15.91 -12.31 -8.63
CA PRO A 5 -15.99 -11.75 -7.29
C PRO A 5 -14.61 -11.81 -6.65
N SER A 6 -14.17 -10.70 -6.06
CA SER A 6 -13.02 -10.69 -5.17
C SER A 6 -13.23 -11.79 -4.13
N SER A 7 -12.29 -12.71 -3.99
CA SER A 7 -12.38 -13.78 -3.00
C SER A 7 -11.57 -13.40 -1.77
N LEU A 8 -12.12 -13.69 -0.59
CA LEU A 8 -11.46 -13.44 0.68
C LEU A 8 -10.73 -14.72 1.09
N LEU A 9 -9.46 -14.58 1.43
CA LEU A 9 -8.58 -15.68 1.80
C LEU A 9 -8.11 -15.48 3.24
N SER A 10 -7.91 -16.58 3.95
CA SER A 10 -7.28 -16.62 5.27
C SER A 10 -5.96 -17.36 5.20
N LEU A 11 -5.01 -16.94 6.04
CA LEU A 11 -3.70 -17.57 6.22
C LEU A 11 -3.59 -18.10 7.66
N GLY A 12 -3.63 -19.43 7.83
CA GLY A 12 -3.20 -20.09 9.08
C GLY A 12 -1.77 -20.61 8.91
N MET A 13 -0.84 -20.29 9.81
CA MET A 13 0.58 -20.68 9.65
C MET A 13 1.06 -21.77 10.60
N ALA A 14 1.48 -22.89 10.00
CA ALA A 14 2.65 -23.67 10.43
C ALA A 14 3.53 -23.95 9.18
N GLY A 15 4.66 -23.25 9.05
CA GLY A 15 5.76 -23.52 8.10
C GLY A 15 5.54 -23.09 6.63
N LEU A 16 6.50 -22.31 6.10
CA LEU A 16 6.81 -21.81 4.72
C LEU A 16 5.73 -21.59 3.63
N PHE A 17 4.55 -22.21 3.71
CA PHE A 17 3.34 -21.82 2.99
C PHE A 17 2.16 -22.00 3.96
N PRO A 18 1.49 -20.92 4.39
CA PRO A 18 0.27 -21.01 5.20
C PRO A 18 -0.75 -21.93 4.53
N GLN A 19 -1.65 -22.53 5.31
CA GLN A 19 -2.86 -23.13 4.77
C GLN A 19 -3.75 -22.02 4.20
N LEU A 20 -3.49 -21.66 2.94
CA LEU A 20 -4.28 -20.73 2.17
C LEU A 20 -5.62 -21.40 1.86
N HIS A 21 -6.71 -20.83 2.34
CA HIS A 21 -8.05 -21.26 1.96
C HIS A 21 -8.97 -20.07 1.75
N TYR A 22 -9.93 -20.26 0.85
CA TYR A 22 -11.01 -19.32 0.65
C TYR A 22 -11.96 -19.38 1.83
N LEU A 23 -12.30 -18.21 2.35
CA LEU A 23 -13.30 -18.12 3.39
C LEU A 23 -14.67 -18.49 2.84
N THR A 24 -15.38 -19.31 3.59
CA THR A 24 -16.82 -19.51 3.46
C THR A 24 -17.56 -18.21 3.82
N PRO A 25 -18.81 -18.02 3.36
CA PRO A 25 -19.62 -16.86 3.74
C PRO A 25 -19.79 -16.70 5.26
N GLU A 26 -19.78 -17.81 5.99
CA GLU A 26 -19.86 -17.85 7.45
C GLU A 26 -18.56 -17.37 8.11
N GLU A 27 -17.40 -17.82 7.62
CA GLU A 27 -16.09 -17.36 8.12
C GLU A 27 -15.85 -15.89 7.80
N GLU A 28 -16.25 -15.42 6.61
CA GLU A 28 -16.15 -14.00 6.23
C GLU A 28 -16.91 -13.08 7.22
N LYS A 29 -18.01 -13.57 7.80
CA LYS A 29 -18.78 -12.84 8.82
C LYS A 29 -18.19 -12.88 10.22
N HIS A 30 -17.28 -13.83 10.51
CA HIS A 30 -16.76 -14.11 11.85
C HIS A 30 -15.23 -14.25 11.83
N LEU A 31 -14.56 -13.17 11.46
CA LEU A 31 -13.11 -13.12 11.42
C LEU A 31 -12.55 -13.19 12.84
N HIS A 32 -11.57 -14.07 13.02
CA HIS A 32 -10.92 -14.29 14.29
C HIS A 32 -10.00 -13.12 14.64
N ALA A 33 -10.03 -12.74 15.92
CA ALA A 33 -9.05 -11.83 16.48
C ALA A 33 -7.69 -12.53 16.56
N GLY A 34 -6.62 -11.74 16.46
CA GLY A 34 -5.32 -12.15 16.98
C GLY A 34 -5.29 -12.22 18.50
N SER A 35 -4.16 -12.68 19.04
CA SER A 35 -3.90 -12.74 20.48
C SER A 35 -3.94 -11.36 21.15
N ASP A 36 -3.72 -10.31 20.36
CA ASP A 36 -3.82 -8.90 20.75
C ASP A 36 -5.24 -8.31 20.65
N GLY A 37 -6.22 -9.11 20.25
CA GLY A 37 -7.61 -8.68 20.08
C GLY A 37 -7.90 -8.00 18.73
N ASN A 38 -6.90 -7.74 17.89
CA ASN A 38 -7.08 -7.04 16.62
C ASN A 38 -7.44 -8.00 15.49
N ARG A 39 -8.25 -7.52 14.54
CA ARG A 39 -8.52 -8.22 13.27
C ARG A 39 -7.72 -7.55 12.15
N ARG A 40 -7.04 -8.34 11.33
CA ARG A 40 -6.14 -7.84 10.27
C ARG A 40 -6.67 -8.13 8.89
N MET A 41 -6.82 -7.09 8.08
CA MET A 41 -7.29 -7.21 6.70
C MET A 41 -6.34 -6.50 5.74
N PHE A 42 -5.90 -7.22 4.73
CA PHE A 42 -5.02 -6.72 3.69
C PHE A 42 -5.76 -6.54 2.35
N TYR A 43 -5.68 -5.34 1.78
CA TYR A 43 -6.23 -5.00 0.48
C TYR A 43 -5.14 -4.94 -0.57
N ASN A 44 -5.12 -5.97 -1.43
CA ASN A 44 -4.14 -6.11 -2.49
C ASN A 44 -4.36 -5.11 -3.64
N GLY A 45 -3.25 -4.80 -4.33
CA GLY A 45 -3.23 -4.12 -5.61
C GLY A 45 -3.79 -4.96 -6.78
N ILE A 46 -3.45 -4.53 -8.00
CA ILE A 46 -3.69 -5.24 -9.26
C ILE A 46 -2.58 -6.25 -9.55
N PHE A 47 -2.82 -7.12 -10.53
CA PHE A 47 -1.85 -8.01 -11.15
C PHE A 47 -1.29 -9.15 -10.30
N ASN A 48 -1.97 -9.53 -9.22
CA ASN A 48 -1.52 -10.65 -8.40
C ASN A 48 -2.27 -11.94 -8.77
N THR A 49 -1.57 -13.06 -8.73
CA THR A 49 -2.11 -14.41 -8.47
C THR A 49 -2.46 -14.56 -6.98
N PRO A 50 -3.23 -15.58 -6.54
CA PRO A 50 -3.54 -15.76 -5.12
C PRO A 50 -2.28 -15.86 -4.25
N ASP A 51 -1.23 -16.53 -4.76
CA ASP A 51 0.04 -16.68 -4.06
C ASP A 51 0.82 -15.37 -3.98
N GLU A 52 0.79 -14.54 -5.02
CA GLU A 52 1.39 -13.19 -4.99
C GLU A 52 0.66 -12.28 -4.01
N ALA A 53 -0.68 -12.36 -3.99
CA ALA A 53 -1.52 -11.62 -3.06
C ALA A 53 -1.26 -12.04 -1.60
N ALA A 54 -1.05 -13.34 -1.36
CA ALA A 54 -0.65 -13.86 -0.05
C ALA A 54 0.74 -13.38 0.35
N ARG A 55 1.72 -13.44 -0.55
CA ARG A 55 3.10 -12.95 -0.28
C ARG A 55 3.11 -11.47 0.09
N ASN A 56 2.37 -10.65 -0.65
CA ASN A 56 2.23 -9.22 -0.35
C ASN A 56 1.57 -8.99 1.01
N ALA A 57 0.50 -9.71 1.31
CA ALA A 57 -0.18 -9.61 2.60
C ALA A 57 0.76 -9.96 3.76
N VAL A 58 1.54 -11.05 3.63
CA VAL A 58 2.50 -11.47 4.67
C VAL A 58 3.65 -10.47 4.81
N GLN A 59 4.22 -9.97 3.72
CA GLN A 59 5.32 -8.97 3.76
C GLN A 59 4.90 -7.69 4.48
N LEU A 60 3.63 -7.31 4.34
CA LEU A 60 3.09 -6.05 4.83
C LEU A 60 2.24 -6.24 6.10
N ALA A 61 2.23 -7.43 6.67
CA ALA A 61 1.60 -7.68 7.96
C ALA A 61 2.39 -6.95 9.05
N ASP A 62 1.68 -6.32 9.98
CA ASP A 62 2.26 -5.78 11.21
C ASP A 62 2.75 -6.90 12.13
N ASN A 63 2.09 -8.05 12.10
CA ASN A 63 2.46 -9.24 12.86
C ASN A 63 2.17 -10.52 12.06
N ALA A 64 3.22 -11.20 11.61
CA ALA A 64 3.12 -12.43 10.82
C ALA A 64 2.62 -13.66 11.60
N HIS A 65 2.45 -13.54 12.92
CA HIS A 65 1.99 -14.64 13.78
C HIS A 65 0.50 -14.60 14.10
N GLU A 66 -0.22 -13.58 13.64
CA GLU A 66 -1.65 -13.38 13.91
C GLU A 66 -2.51 -13.77 12.70
N PRO A 67 -3.81 -14.06 12.90
CA PRO A 67 -4.75 -14.27 11.80
C PRO A 67 -4.73 -13.08 10.84
N LEU A 68 -4.45 -13.35 9.56
CA LEU A 68 -4.40 -12.36 8.50
C LEU A 68 -5.35 -12.77 7.37
N TYR A 69 -6.26 -11.86 7.06
CA TYR A 69 -7.19 -11.98 5.96
C TYR A 69 -6.76 -11.06 4.82
N PHE A 70 -7.00 -11.47 3.58
CA PHE A 70 -6.67 -10.62 2.45
C PHE A 70 -7.62 -10.80 1.28
N THR A 71 -7.79 -9.72 0.52
CA THR A 71 -8.54 -9.75 -0.74
C THR A 71 -7.63 -10.14 -1.89
N TYR A 72 -8.15 -10.94 -2.80
CA TYR A 72 -7.53 -11.27 -4.07
C TYR A 72 -8.36 -10.72 -5.23
N HIS A 73 -7.67 -10.09 -6.19
CA HIS A 73 -8.26 -9.61 -7.43
C HIS A 73 -7.76 -10.47 -8.59
N PRO A 74 -8.58 -11.36 -9.18
CA PRO A 74 -8.13 -12.19 -10.28
C PRO A 74 -7.71 -11.35 -11.48
N GLN A 75 -6.52 -11.65 -12.01
CA GLN A 75 -5.97 -11.03 -13.21
C GLN A 75 -6.99 -11.09 -14.36
N ALA A 76 -7.15 -9.96 -15.06
CA ALA A 76 -7.87 -10.00 -16.31
C ALA A 76 -7.01 -10.75 -17.34
N LYS A 77 -7.64 -11.35 -18.37
CA LYS A 77 -6.90 -12.04 -19.45
C LYS A 77 -5.97 -11.10 -20.25
N ASP A 78 -6.07 -9.79 -20.06
CA ASP A 78 -5.29 -8.76 -20.76
C ASP A 78 -4.90 -7.61 -19.80
N LYS A 79 -3.62 -7.24 -19.81
CA LYS A 79 -3.05 -6.16 -18.98
C LYS A 79 -3.66 -4.78 -19.29
N LEU A 80 -4.11 -4.53 -20.51
CA LEU A 80 -4.79 -3.29 -20.91
C LEU A 80 -6.21 -3.21 -20.35
N VAL A 81 -6.91 -4.35 -20.29
CA VAL A 81 -8.24 -4.44 -19.67
C VAL A 81 -8.15 -4.19 -18.17
N GLU A 82 -7.09 -4.68 -17.54
CA GLU A 82 -6.83 -4.48 -16.11
C GLU A 82 -6.43 -3.04 -15.77
N PHE A 83 -5.63 -2.39 -16.62
CA PHE A 83 -5.39 -0.95 -16.54
C PHE A 83 -6.69 -0.15 -16.71
N GLY A 84 -7.59 -0.58 -17.60
CA GLY A 84 -8.92 -0.01 -17.76
C GLY A 84 -9.81 -0.17 -16.51
N VAL A 85 -9.77 -1.32 -15.82
CA VAL A 85 -10.45 -1.54 -14.53
C VAL A 85 -9.86 -0.65 -13.44
N ALA A 86 -8.54 -0.52 -13.37
CA ALA A 86 -7.86 0.36 -12.43
C ALA A 86 -8.24 1.83 -12.65
N ILE A 87 -8.34 2.27 -13.92
CA ILE A 87 -8.86 3.59 -14.28
C ILE A 87 -10.34 3.74 -13.87
N TYR A 88 -11.19 2.73 -14.13
CA TYR A 88 -12.60 2.77 -13.75
C TYR A 88 -12.80 2.88 -12.22
N GLU A 89 -12.05 2.13 -11.43
CA GLU A 89 -12.06 2.21 -9.96
C GLU A 89 -11.48 3.54 -9.45
N TYR A 90 -10.46 4.06 -10.11
CA TYR A 90 -9.91 5.40 -9.86
C TYR A 90 -10.97 6.50 -10.08
N PHE A 91 -11.89 6.32 -11.03
CA PHE A 91 -13.04 7.21 -11.28
C PHE A 91 -14.30 6.87 -10.45
N GLY A 92 -14.17 6.09 -9.37
CA GLY A 92 -15.28 5.80 -8.45
C GLY A 92 -16.13 4.58 -8.82
N GLY A 93 -15.63 3.70 -9.68
CA GLY A 93 -16.21 2.39 -9.97
C GLY A 93 -16.30 1.52 -8.73
N TRP A 94 -17.48 0.94 -8.48
CA TRP A 94 -17.76 0.14 -7.29
C TRP A 94 -17.22 -1.29 -7.43
N SER A 95 -16.16 -1.63 -6.69
CA SER A 95 -15.61 -2.98 -6.67
C SER A 95 -16.22 -3.81 -5.52
N ASN A 96 -16.27 -5.12 -5.68
CA ASN A 96 -16.68 -6.01 -4.58
C ASN A 96 -15.74 -5.91 -3.38
N SER A 97 -14.48 -5.54 -3.59
CA SER A 97 -13.51 -5.34 -2.51
C SER A 97 -13.84 -4.12 -1.65
N THR A 98 -14.41 -3.06 -2.23
CA THR A 98 -14.85 -1.89 -1.44
C THR A 98 -15.99 -2.26 -0.49
N LYS A 99 -16.93 -3.11 -0.94
CA LYS A 99 -17.99 -3.63 -0.06
C LYS A 99 -17.44 -4.50 1.06
N LYS A 100 -16.44 -5.33 0.78
CA LYS A 100 -15.74 -6.13 1.81
C LYS A 100 -15.04 -5.24 2.82
N PHE A 101 -14.43 -4.15 2.36
CA PHE A 101 -13.88 -3.14 3.26
C PHE A 101 -14.93 -2.49 4.15
N GLN A 102 -16.06 -2.09 3.57
CA GLN A 102 -17.14 -1.52 4.35
C GLN A 102 -17.69 -2.50 5.39
N ASP A 103 -17.95 -3.75 5.01
CA ASP A 103 -18.40 -4.77 5.95
C ASP A 103 -17.40 -5.02 7.08
N PHE A 104 -16.11 -5.13 6.75
CA PHE A 104 -15.03 -5.26 7.73
C PHE A 104 -14.97 -4.07 8.71
N ALA A 105 -14.96 -2.85 8.19
CA ALA A 105 -14.88 -1.63 8.99
C ALA A 105 -16.12 -1.45 9.89
N SER A 106 -17.32 -1.74 9.37
CA SER A 106 -18.56 -1.68 10.16
C SER A 106 -18.61 -2.72 11.28
N ARG A 107 -18.05 -3.91 11.07
CA ARG A 107 -18.06 -4.97 12.09
C ARG A 107 -16.97 -4.82 13.15
N TYR A 108 -15.75 -4.49 12.72
CA TYR A 108 -14.58 -4.61 13.57
C TYR A 108 -13.88 -3.28 13.85
N GLY A 109 -14.25 -2.21 13.13
CA GLY A 109 -13.56 -0.92 13.19
C GLY A 109 -13.54 -0.25 14.56
N ASN A 110 -14.49 -0.59 15.45
CA ASN A 110 -14.56 -0.06 16.82
C ASN A 110 -13.97 -1.00 17.88
N ASP A 111 -13.66 -2.24 17.49
CA ASP A 111 -13.20 -3.31 18.38
C ASP A 111 -11.71 -3.60 18.26
N GLY A 112 -11.04 -3.02 17.26
CA GLY A 112 -9.62 -3.25 16.96
C GLY A 112 -9.47 -3.81 15.56
N ALA A 113 -9.29 -2.91 14.60
CA ALA A 113 -9.11 -3.26 13.19
C ALA A 113 -7.77 -2.73 12.69
N ILE A 114 -7.00 -3.60 12.03
CA ILE A 114 -5.76 -3.24 11.36
C ILE A 114 -5.97 -3.48 9.87
N VAL A 115 -5.96 -2.39 9.10
CA VAL A 115 -6.19 -2.38 7.67
C VAL A 115 -4.88 -2.02 6.98
N SER A 116 -4.42 -2.89 6.11
CA SER A 116 -3.25 -2.63 5.27
C SER A 116 -3.66 -2.58 3.81
N ALA A 117 -3.15 -1.62 3.06
CA ALA A 117 -3.52 -1.42 1.67
C ALA A 117 -2.31 -1.05 0.83
N HIS A 118 -2.07 -1.81 -0.23
CA HIS A 118 -0.95 -1.61 -1.14
C HIS A 118 -1.43 -1.22 -2.53
N SER A 119 -0.74 -0.27 -3.18
CA SER A 119 -1.02 0.11 -4.56
C SER A 119 -2.49 0.52 -4.75
N ARG A 120 -3.20 -0.10 -5.70
CA ARG A 120 -4.65 0.08 -5.91
C ARG A 120 -5.51 -0.29 -4.69
N GLY A 121 -5.03 -1.16 -3.80
CA GLY A 121 -5.74 -1.50 -2.57
C GLY A 121 -6.11 -0.27 -1.73
N SER A 122 -5.33 0.81 -1.80
CA SER A 122 -5.66 2.05 -1.11
C SER A 122 -6.92 2.72 -1.64
N LEU A 123 -7.23 2.61 -2.94
CA LEU A 123 -8.47 3.11 -3.54
C LEU A 123 -9.68 2.31 -3.03
N THR A 124 -9.50 1.02 -2.74
CA THR A 124 -10.56 0.19 -2.16
C THR A 124 -10.97 0.73 -0.79
N VAL A 125 -9.98 1.00 0.07
CA VAL A 125 -10.15 1.56 1.42
C VAL A 125 -10.70 2.99 1.36
N GLY A 126 -10.04 3.86 0.59
CA GLY A 126 -10.42 5.27 0.49
C GLY A 126 -11.82 5.49 -0.09
N ASN A 127 -12.19 4.75 -1.16
CA ASN A 127 -13.54 4.83 -1.71
C ASN A 127 -14.59 4.33 -0.72
N GLY A 128 -14.29 3.30 0.08
CA GLY A 128 -15.22 2.78 1.08
C GLY A 128 -15.49 3.76 2.21
N LEU A 129 -14.44 4.44 2.72
CA LEU A 129 -14.58 5.49 3.73
C LEU A 129 -15.36 6.69 3.20
N ARG A 130 -15.02 7.18 2.01
CA ARG A 130 -15.72 8.31 1.38
C ARG A 130 -17.18 7.98 1.05
N ASP A 131 -17.50 6.73 0.74
CA ASP A 131 -18.89 6.31 0.55
C ASP A 131 -19.67 6.30 1.87
N PHE A 132 -19.06 5.85 2.98
CA PHE A 132 -19.66 5.98 4.31
C PHE A 132 -19.95 7.44 4.65
N GLU A 133 -18.94 8.31 4.51
CA GLU A 133 -19.07 9.75 4.72
C GLU A 133 -20.21 10.34 3.87
N LYS A 134 -20.23 10.07 2.55
CA LYS A 134 -21.25 10.57 1.63
C LYS A 134 -22.67 10.12 2.01
N ARG A 135 -22.80 8.93 2.59
CA ARG A 135 -24.09 8.37 3.05
C ARG A 135 -24.47 8.79 4.46
N GLY A 136 -23.63 9.57 5.15
CA GLY A 136 -23.84 9.95 6.54
C GLY A 136 -23.71 8.79 7.52
N ILE A 137 -22.93 7.76 7.17
CA ILE A 137 -22.61 6.66 8.07
C ILE A 137 -21.37 7.05 8.88
N HIS A 138 -21.55 7.21 10.19
CA HIS A 138 -20.52 7.63 11.13
C HIS A 138 -20.59 6.81 12.43
N GLY A 139 -19.72 7.07 13.40
CA GLY A 139 -19.58 6.30 14.63
C GLY A 139 -18.96 4.91 14.43
N ILE A 140 -18.20 4.74 13.34
CA ILE A 140 -17.49 3.50 13.02
C ILE A 140 -16.00 3.78 12.79
N ALA A 141 -15.17 2.74 12.75
CA ALA A 141 -13.72 2.85 12.54
C ALA A 141 -12.94 3.65 13.61
N GLU A 142 -13.49 3.77 14.82
CA GLU A 142 -12.89 4.51 15.94
C GLU A 142 -11.54 3.94 16.40
N LYS A 143 -11.35 2.62 16.28
CA LYS A 143 -10.13 1.89 16.66
C LYS A 143 -9.53 1.17 15.45
N THR A 144 -9.43 1.89 14.34
CA THR A 144 -8.91 1.34 13.07
C THR A 144 -7.58 1.96 12.71
N ASP A 145 -6.51 1.15 12.67
CA ASP A 145 -5.25 1.59 12.10
C ASP A 145 -5.23 1.29 10.59
N ILE A 146 -4.96 2.30 9.77
CA ILE A 146 -4.87 2.16 8.31
C ILE A 146 -3.43 2.40 7.84
N TYR A 147 -2.80 1.37 7.29
CA TYR A 147 -1.46 1.39 6.71
C TYR A 147 -1.51 1.39 5.18
N LEU A 148 -0.86 2.38 4.58
CA LEU A 148 -0.85 2.64 3.15
C LEU A 148 0.57 2.47 2.61
N TYR A 149 0.74 1.52 1.68
CA TYR A 149 2.02 1.18 1.08
C TYR A 149 2.00 1.48 -0.42
N GLY A 150 2.79 2.45 -0.87
CA GLY A 150 2.77 2.93 -2.26
C GLY A 150 1.35 3.21 -2.79
N PRO A 151 0.48 3.92 -2.04
CA PRO A 151 -0.95 3.98 -2.33
C PRO A 151 -1.26 4.73 -3.62
N ALA A 152 -2.15 4.18 -4.44
CA ALA A 152 -2.70 4.87 -5.62
C ALA A 152 -3.77 5.93 -5.27
N ASP A 153 -4.19 5.99 -4.01
CA ASP A 153 -5.13 6.97 -3.47
C ASP A 153 -4.36 8.02 -2.64
N HIS A 154 -4.97 9.18 -2.44
CA HIS A 154 -4.38 10.28 -1.69
C HIS A 154 -4.54 10.07 -0.18
N ALA A 155 -3.44 9.87 0.53
CA ALA A 155 -3.44 9.55 1.96
C ALA A 155 -4.16 10.60 2.82
N GLN A 156 -4.04 11.88 2.49
CA GLN A 156 -4.75 12.96 3.20
C GLN A 156 -6.26 12.85 3.03
N SER A 157 -6.74 12.45 1.84
CA SER A 157 -8.16 12.24 1.57
C SER A 157 -8.71 11.08 2.40
N ILE A 158 -7.94 10.00 2.52
CA ILE A 158 -8.28 8.85 3.37
C ILE A 158 -8.33 9.26 4.85
N ALA A 159 -7.33 9.99 5.35
CA ALA A 159 -7.31 10.46 6.74
C ALA A 159 -8.50 11.37 7.06
N ASN A 160 -8.85 12.27 6.13
CA ASN A 160 -10.01 13.14 6.27
C ASN A 160 -11.32 12.35 6.38
N ALA A 161 -11.54 11.38 5.47
CA ALA A 161 -12.73 10.54 5.49
C ALA A 161 -12.80 9.67 6.76
N LEU A 162 -11.67 9.10 7.19
CA LEU A 162 -11.58 8.34 8.45
C LEU A 162 -11.98 9.19 9.66
N TYR A 163 -11.53 10.45 9.71
CA TYR A 163 -11.89 11.39 10.76
C TYR A 163 -13.40 11.64 10.82
N VAL A 164 -14.04 11.87 9.67
CA VAL A 164 -15.48 12.10 9.62
C VAL A 164 -16.25 10.85 10.04
N VAL A 165 -15.89 9.69 9.48
CA VAL A 165 -16.58 8.42 9.73
C VAL A 165 -16.43 7.94 11.18
N SER A 166 -15.33 8.31 11.85
CA SER A 166 -15.05 7.97 13.25
C SER A 166 -15.57 8.99 14.28
N ASP A 167 -16.41 9.95 13.87
CA ASP A 167 -16.86 11.05 14.73
C ASP A 167 -15.69 11.81 15.40
N GLY A 168 -14.60 11.96 14.66
CA GLY A 168 -13.39 12.65 15.09
C GLY A 168 -12.51 11.89 16.09
N LYS A 169 -12.79 10.61 16.34
CA LYS A 169 -12.01 9.78 17.28
C LYS A 169 -10.73 9.20 16.68
N ASN A 170 -10.65 9.12 15.36
CA ASN A 170 -9.49 8.61 14.65
C ASN A 170 -9.08 9.60 13.56
N ASP A 171 -7.88 10.15 13.68
CA ASP A 171 -7.47 11.32 12.92
C ASP A 171 -6.34 11.08 11.95
N HIS A 172 -5.80 9.87 11.80
CA HIS A 172 -4.63 9.67 10.97
C HIS A 172 -4.59 8.32 10.26
N VAL A 173 -3.77 8.29 9.22
CA VAL A 173 -3.35 7.06 8.54
C VAL A 173 -1.83 6.99 8.49
N TYR A 174 -1.30 5.80 8.25
CA TYR A 174 0.12 5.53 8.17
C TYR A 174 0.54 5.39 6.70
N LEU A 175 1.52 6.17 6.25
CA LEU A 175 1.98 6.22 4.86
C LEU A 175 3.43 5.74 4.74
N GLN A 176 3.66 4.85 3.76
CA GLN A 176 4.95 4.61 3.15
C GLN A 176 4.85 4.88 1.64
N SER A 177 5.71 5.78 1.16
CA SER A 177 5.75 6.24 -0.24
C SER A 177 7.19 6.49 -0.66
N HIS A 178 7.65 5.84 -1.72
CA HIS A 178 8.98 6.08 -2.29
C HIS A 178 8.95 7.19 -3.35
N ALA A 179 9.99 8.02 -3.40
CA ALA A 179 10.08 9.16 -4.34
C ALA A 179 10.02 8.79 -5.83
N PHE A 180 10.42 7.58 -6.18
CA PHE A 180 10.34 7.06 -7.55
C PHE A 180 9.30 5.95 -7.70
N ASP A 181 8.33 5.89 -6.79
CA ASP A 181 7.11 5.13 -7.00
C ASP A 181 6.03 6.05 -7.62
N PRO A 182 5.81 6.00 -8.94
CA PRO A 182 4.81 6.82 -9.60
C PRO A 182 3.37 6.45 -9.21
N ILE A 183 3.12 5.23 -8.72
CA ILE A 183 1.78 4.87 -8.22
C ILE A 183 1.43 5.76 -7.03
N SER A 184 2.37 5.94 -6.11
CA SER A 184 2.15 6.81 -4.97
C SER A 184 2.25 8.30 -5.26
N THR A 185 3.29 8.69 -6.00
CA THR A 185 3.65 10.11 -6.20
C THR A 185 2.87 10.78 -7.32
N LEU A 186 2.66 10.09 -8.45
CA LEU A 186 1.95 10.63 -9.61
C LEU A 186 0.45 10.35 -9.56
N PHE A 187 0.04 9.11 -9.31
CA PHE A 187 -1.38 8.74 -9.30
C PHE A 187 -2.05 9.08 -7.96
N GLY A 188 -1.41 8.74 -6.84
CA GLY A 188 -1.93 9.07 -5.50
C GLY A 188 -1.65 10.50 -5.04
N TYR A 189 -0.84 11.27 -5.77
CA TYR A 189 -0.39 12.62 -5.39
C TYR A 189 0.18 12.69 -3.96
N ASN A 190 0.82 11.62 -3.51
CA ASN A 190 1.38 11.54 -2.16
C ASN A 190 2.82 12.07 -2.14
N ALA A 191 3.16 12.81 -1.10
CA ALA A 191 4.54 13.19 -0.85
C ALA A 191 5.37 11.95 -0.46
N PRO A 192 6.60 11.82 -0.97
CA PRO A 192 7.46 10.71 -0.60
C PRO A 192 7.90 10.79 0.86
N THR A 193 8.14 9.62 1.42
CA THR A 193 8.61 9.39 2.79
C THR A 193 10.06 8.88 2.82
N PHE A 194 10.56 8.33 1.70
CA PHE A 194 11.96 7.90 1.53
C PHE A 194 12.39 7.94 0.04
N TYR A 195 13.70 7.91 -0.19
CA TYR A 195 14.31 8.31 -1.48
C TYR A 195 15.46 7.42 -1.98
N LYS A 196 15.88 6.42 -1.20
CA LYS A 196 17.10 5.68 -1.50
C LYS A 196 16.92 4.84 -2.77
N VAL A 197 17.93 4.85 -3.64
CA VAL A 197 18.01 4.02 -4.84
C VAL A 197 19.38 3.40 -4.99
N PRO A 198 19.50 2.26 -5.71
CA PRO A 198 20.80 1.72 -6.06
C PRO A 198 21.49 2.66 -7.06
N LEU A 199 22.65 3.19 -6.69
CA LEU A 199 23.54 3.89 -7.60
C LEU A 199 24.51 2.87 -8.21
N ASN A 200 24.25 2.44 -9.44
CA ASN A 200 25.12 1.54 -10.20
C ASN A 200 26.32 2.31 -10.76
N LEU A 201 27.17 2.82 -9.87
CA LEU A 201 28.40 3.49 -10.25
C LEU A 201 29.42 2.45 -10.72
N ASP A 202 30.03 2.68 -11.89
CA ASP A 202 31.17 1.86 -12.33
C ASP A 202 32.44 2.28 -11.59
N VAL A 203 32.61 1.72 -10.39
CA VAL A 203 33.76 2.00 -9.51
C VAL A 203 35.09 1.57 -10.15
N SER A 204 35.08 0.70 -11.17
CA SER A 204 36.30 0.33 -11.90
C SER A 204 36.88 1.52 -12.68
N LEU A 205 36.03 2.47 -13.10
CA LEU A 205 36.49 3.71 -13.74
C LEU A 205 37.11 4.67 -12.72
N LEU A 206 36.62 4.66 -11.47
CA LEU A 206 37.20 5.46 -10.38
C LEU A 206 38.63 5.02 -10.08
N GLU A 207 38.87 3.71 -9.93
CA GLU A 207 40.21 3.16 -9.66
C GLU A 207 41.21 3.47 -10.79
N LYS A 208 40.76 3.37 -12.05
CA LYS A 208 41.56 3.76 -13.23
C LYS A 208 41.79 5.26 -13.29
N GLY A 209 40.80 6.04 -12.84
CA GLY A 209 40.82 7.49 -12.78
C GLY A 209 41.93 8.05 -11.89
N ILE A 210 42.25 7.38 -10.78
CA ILE A 210 43.39 7.76 -9.91
C ILE A 210 44.70 7.82 -10.71
N LYS A 211 44.85 6.97 -11.74
CA LYS A 211 46.07 6.88 -12.56
C LYS A 211 45.96 7.64 -13.89
N ASN A 212 44.76 8.03 -14.32
CA ASN A 212 44.55 8.65 -15.61
C ASN A 212 43.31 9.58 -15.62
N PRO A 213 43.49 10.89 -15.89
CA PRO A 213 42.42 11.87 -15.82
C PRO A 213 41.28 11.63 -16.82
N LEU A 214 41.53 10.95 -17.95
CA LEU A 214 40.47 10.59 -18.91
C LEU A 214 39.43 9.66 -18.27
N TYR A 215 39.88 8.69 -17.46
CA TYR A 215 38.98 7.78 -16.74
C TYR A 215 38.23 8.48 -15.61
N MET A 216 38.81 9.51 -14.98
CA MET A 216 38.06 10.38 -14.05
C MET A 216 36.93 11.12 -14.76
N THR A 217 37.18 11.67 -15.96
CA THR A 217 36.14 12.34 -16.74
C THR A 217 35.02 11.36 -17.13
N LEU A 218 35.37 10.13 -17.55
CA LEU A 218 34.39 9.09 -17.85
C LEU A 218 33.60 8.65 -16.62
N PHE A 219 34.25 8.49 -15.46
CA PHE A 219 33.59 8.17 -14.20
C PHE A 219 32.59 9.25 -13.79
N VAL A 220 32.99 10.52 -13.84
CA VAL A 220 32.10 11.66 -13.50
C VAL A 220 30.94 11.73 -14.49
N GLY A 221 31.20 11.60 -15.79
CA GLY A 221 30.15 11.60 -16.83
C GLY A 221 29.16 10.45 -16.67
N ASN A 222 29.64 9.24 -16.43
CA ASN A 222 28.80 8.07 -16.17
C ASN A 222 27.99 8.22 -14.87
N SER A 223 28.61 8.69 -13.80
CA SER A 223 27.94 8.92 -12.50
C SER A 223 26.80 9.93 -12.66
N LEU A 224 27.05 11.04 -13.36
CA LEU A 224 26.05 12.06 -13.62
C LEU A 224 24.89 11.51 -14.46
N LEU A 225 25.18 10.74 -15.50
CA LEU A 225 24.15 10.09 -16.33
C LEU A 225 23.32 9.07 -15.53
N THR A 226 23.97 8.24 -14.71
CA THR A 226 23.30 7.26 -13.85
C THR A 226 22.36 7.97 -12.87
N THR A 227 22.83 9.00 -12.16
CA THR A 227 21.99 9.77 -11.23
C THR A 227 20.81 10.47 -11.93
N ALA A 228 21.02 11.03 -13.13
CA ALA A 228 19.97 11.70 -13.89
C ALA A 228 18.91 10.73 -14.45
N THR A 229 19.29 9.48 -14.73
CA THR A 229 18.40 8.47 -15.32
C THR A 229 17.74 7.56 -14.29
N SER A 230 18.25 7.49 -13.06
CA SER A 230 17.67 6.71 -11.96
C SER A 230 16.17 6.92 -11.77
N PRO A 231 15.62 8.16 -11.75
CA PRO A 231 14.17 8.35 -11.60
C PRO A 231 13.35 7.65 -12.69
N LEU A 232 13.79 7.71 -13.94
CA LEU A 232 13.12 7.10 -15.08
C LEU A 232 13.22 5.57 -15.03
N ILE A 233 14.40 5.04 -14.71
CA ILE A 233 14.64 3.60 -14.59
C ILE A 233 13.81 3.02 -13.44
N GLU A 234 13.89 3.62 -12.26
CA GLU A 234 13.21 3.13 -11.06
C GLU A 234 11.69 3.31 -11.16
N GLY A 235 11.22 4.43 -11.72
CA GLY A 235 9.80 4.62 -12.03
C GLY A 235 9.28 3.61 -13.07
N GLY A 236 10.07 3.31 -14.10
CA GLY A 236 9.75 2.26 -15.07
C GLY A 236 9.70 0.86 -14.45
N ARG A 237 10.63 0.55 -13.53
CA ARG A 237 10.62 -0.70 -12.76
C ARG A 237 9.39 -0.83 -11.87
N ALA A 238 9.01 0.26 -11.20
CA ALA A 238 7.80 0.33 -10.39
C ALA A 238 6.54 0.07 -11.23
N LEU A 239 6.38 0.76 -12.36
CA LEU A 239 5.23 0.55 -13.27
C LEU A 239 5.21 -0.83 -13.91
N GLY A 240 6.39 -1.39 -14.20
CA GLY A 240 6.54 -2.71 -14.81
C GLY A 240 6.33 -3.87 -13.85
N GLY A 241 6.15 -3.61 -12.55
CA GLY A 241 5.96 -4.66 -11.53
C GLY A 241 7.23 -5.46 -11.22
N TYR A 242 8.42 -4.89 -11.45
CA TYR A 242 9.68 -5.58 -11.17
C TYR A 242 9.90 -5.77 -9.66
N ASP A 243 10.58 -6.86 -9.28
CA ASP A 243 11.03 -7.12 -7.91
C ASP A 243 12.54 -7.37 -7.90
N PRO A 244 13.36 -6.60 -7.16
CA PRO A 244 12.99 -5.47 -6.30
C PRO A 244 12.69 -4.19 -7.10
N SER A 245 11.77 -3.36 -6.62
CA SER A 245 11.46 -2.03 -7.17
C SER A 245 10.95 -1.08 -6.08
N PRO A 246 10.93 0.25 -6.31
CA PRO A 246 10.30 1.20 -5.39
C PRO A 246 8.88 0.85 -4.96
N HIS A 247 8.11 0.20 -5.82
CA HIS A 247 6.69 -0.08 -5.58
C HIS A 247 6.46 -1.39 -4.81
N ASN A 248 7.38 -2.36 -4.91
CA ASN A 248 7.24 -3.66 -4.24
C ASN A 248 8.05 -3.75 -2.94
N CYS A 249 8.94 -2.78 -2.68
CA CYS A 249 9.84 -2.76 -1.53
C CYS A 249 9.32 -1.86 -0.40
N TYR A 250 8.18 -2.23 0.18
CA TYR A 250 7.57 -1.61 1.36
C TYR A 250 7.47 -2.59 2.54
N GLY A 251 7.25 -2.07 3.75
CA GLY A 251 7.14 -2.88 4.98
C GLY A 251 8.43 -3.63 5.33
N ASP A 252 8.32 -4.86 5.84
CA ASP A 252 9.49 -5.70 6.17
C ASP A 252 10.02 -6.44 4.93
N ALA A 253 10.38 -5.68 3.90
CA ALA A 253 10.78 -6.21 2.61
C ALA A 253 12.12 -6.97 2.67
N SER A 254 12.38 -7.73 1.59
CA SER A 254 13.58 -8.56 1.44
C SER A 254 14.91 -7.82 1.67
N LYS A 255 15.99 -8.56 1.94
CA LYS A 255 17.34 -7.97 2.05
C LYS A 255 17.74 -7.20 0.79
N ALA A 256 17.32 -7.67 -0.39
CA ALA A 256 17.54 -6.96 -1.66
C ALA A 256 16.80 -5.62 -1.68
N CYS A 257 15.54 -5.58 -1.26
CA CYS A 257 14.78 -4.35 -1.11
C CYS A 257 15.45 -3.37 -0.13
N LYS A 258 15.84 -3.82 1.07
CA LYS A 258 16.52 -2.98 2.07
C LYS A 258 17.87 -2.46 1.57
N THR A 259 18.59 -3.28 0.80
CA THR A 259 19.87 -2.88 0.19
C THR A 259 19.67 -1.82 -0.87
N ASN A 260 18.71 -2.01 -1.78
CA ASN A 260 18.50 -1.13 -2.92
C ASN A 260 17.76 0.16 -2.55
N TYR A 261 16.71 0.05 -1.72
CA TYR A 261 15.76 1.14 -1.44
C TYR A 261 15.69 1.56 0.03
N GLY A 262 16.44 0.89 0.91
CA GLY A 262 16.47 1.21 2.34
C GLY A 262 15.28 0.63 3.11
N THR A 263 15.19 1.02 4.38
CA THR A 263 14.03 0.74 5.22
C THR A 263 12.96 1.78 4.93
N SER A 264 11.71 1.37 4.77
CA SER A 264 10.58 2.26 4.48
C SER A 264 10.06 2.89 5.78
N PRO A 265 10.36 4.17 6.08
CA PRO A 265 9.84 4.82 7.27
C PRO A 265 8.33 5.03 7.12
N THR A 266 7.60 4.67 8.16
CA THR A 266 6.16 4.96 8.25
C THR A 266 5.96 6.38 8.75
N LYS A 267 5.16 7.18 8.03
CA LYS A 267 4.78 8.54 8.42
C LYS A 267 3.29 8.63 8.71
N GLN A 268 2.91 9.21 9.84
CA GLN A 268 1.51 9.53 10.11
C GLN A 268 1.06 10.74 9.28
N ILE A 269 -0.11 10.61 8.64
CA ILE A 269 -0.79 11.66 7.90
C ILE A 269 -2.07 11.95 8.65
N HIS A 270 -2.10 13.10 9.33
CA HIS A 270 -3.26 13.53 10.12
C HIS A 270 -4.29 14.23 9.23
N SER A 271 -5.57 14.02 9.51
CA SER A 271 -6.70 14.71 8.95
C SER A 271 -6.56 16.21 9.15
N ILE A 272 -6.80 17.00 8.11
CA ILE A 272 -6.80 18.47 8.24
C ILE A 272 -7.95 18.94 9.15
N TYR A 273 -9.04 18.17 9.24
CA TYR A 273 -10.20 18.50 10.06
C TYR A 273 -9.88 18.41 11.56
N SER A 274 -9.05 17.45 11.97
CA SER A 274 -8.58 17.35 13.36
C SER A 274 -7.81 18.61 13.79
N THR A 275 -6.98 19.14 12.89
CA THR A 275 -6.20 20.36 13.15
C THR A 275 -7.12 21.57 13.27
N LEU A 276 -8.12 21.68 12.41
CA LEU A 276 -9.12 22.76 12.48
C LEU A 276 -9.93 22.70 13.78
N ASP A 277 -10.40 21.52 14.19
CA ASP A 277 -11.15 21.34 15.44
C ASP A 277 -10.32 21.71 16.66
N HIS A 278 -9.03 21.37 16.67
CA HIS A 278 -8.11 21.80 17.74
C HIS A 278 -7.91 23.32 17.78
N LEU A 279 -7.87 23.99 16.63
CA LEU A 279 -7.73 25.44 16.57
C LEU A 279 -9.02 26.16 17.01
N TRP A 280 -10.19 25.58 16.73
CA TRP A 280 -11.48 26.19 17.07
C TRP A 280 -11.87 25.97 18.54
N LYS A 281 -11.54 24.82 19.13
CA LYS A 281 -11.74 24.55 20.57
C LYS A 281 -10.86 25.39 21.50
N LYS A 282 -9.83 26.07 20.97
CA LYS A 282 -8.94 26.97 21.74
C LYS A 282 -9.42 28.43 21.79
N LYS A 283 -10.57 28.75 21.19
CA LYS A 283 -11.25 30.04 21.30
C LYS A 283 -12.49 29.91 22.19
#